data_AF-A0A976FR43-F1
#
_entry.id   AF-A0A976FR43-F1
#
_cell.length_a   1.000
_cell.length_b   1.000
_cell.length_c   1.000
_cell.angle_alpha   90.00
_cell.angle_beta   90.00
_cell.angle_gamma   90.00
#
_symmetry.space_group_name_H-M   'P 1'
#
loop_
_entity.id
_entity.type
_entity.pdbx_description
1 polymer ?
#
loop_
_entity_poly.entity_id
_entity_poly.type
_entity_poly.pdbx_seq_one_letter_code
_entity_poly.pdbx_strand_id
1 'polypeptide(L)'
;MANDVTAWNDETVWESSGFMRFLADHQVDLTDLVNPLTKKTSLRFFRKGAFNFLLLKRLNCNANQETEKRCLQLIAANLIREISQRDPMCSLNTNPRAVAWLPGFYSLPASVPLARVDLYKEGQVYGIDISSGYAVALLNLQPGEHVLDLCCAPGAKLTLMADHLQLHGSVTGVDFSKSRLGACKQLVQKYKLFESHSEVLKWRCRLFYADGKTFSIGPKTETMNLKGVEIILDSQEIESRASKDRLRKRKNKSARAREAKHQTLLEWDSALYDKVLVDAECTHDGSIRHLQRLNTASKWKGYVRDHLNSCEIERILELQSRLIRNGFNLLRPGGTMVYSTCSLSVKQNEEIVSAFLQDEPLATLDPIVADKAVPCQEGRLPGTVRFTPSQNTSGLFIARICKAT
;
A
#
# COMPACT_ATOMS: atom_id res chain seq x y z
N MET A 1 -48.26 22.35 8.29
CA MET A 1 -47.78 21.79 9.57
C MET A 1 -46.63 20.85 9.26
N ALA A 2 -45.64 20.82 10.14
CA ALA A 2 -44.25 20.47 9.87
C ALA A 2 -43.99 19.04 9.37
N ASN A 3 -42.90 18.90 8.62
CA ASN A 3 -42.23 17.67 8.23
C ASN A 3 -41.90 16.81 9.45
N ASP A 4 -42.49 15.61 9.52
CA ASP A 4 -42.06 14.58 10.46
C ASP A 4 -40.90 13.81 9.81
N VAL A 5 -39.68 14.31 10.05
CA VAL A 5 -38.43 13.61 9.74
C VAL A 5 -38.33 12.48 10.76
N THR A 6 -38.80 11.29 10.37
CA THR A 6 -38.66 10.09 11.18
C THR A 6 -37.17 9.78 11.37
N ALA A 7 -36.72 9.98 12.60
CA ALA A 7 -35.40 9.59 13.07
C ALA A 7 -35.17 8.10 12.77
N TRP A 8 -34.03 7.82 12.13
CA TRP A 8 -33.57 6.46 11.85
C TRP A 8 -33.36 5.71 13.15
N ASN A 9 -34.11 4.63 13.35
CA ASN A 9 -34.02 3.78 14.52
C ASN A 9 -33.08 2.60 14.19
N ASP A 10 -31.77 2.85 14.29
CA ASP A 10 -30.69 1.99 13.79
C ASP A 10 -30.38 0.77 14.69
N GLU A 11 -30.78 0.79 15.96
CA GLU A 11 -30.32 -0.17 16.97
C GLU A 11 -30.89 -1.60 16.78
N THR A 12 -32.16 -1.72 16.42
CA THR A 12 -32.83 -3.02 16.22
C THR A 12 -32.37 -3.77 14.97
N VAL A 13 -31.91 -3.05 13.95
CA VAL A 13 -31.34 -3.65 12.73
C VAL A 13 -29.91 -4.13 12.97
N TRP A 14 -29.17 -3.45 13.83
CA TRP A 14 -27.82 -3.82 14.25
C TRP A 14 -27.78 -5.04 15.17
N GLU A 15 -28.75 -5.16 16.08
CA GLU A 15 -28.88 -6.32 16.96
C GLU A 15 -29.31 -7.59 16.20
N SER A 16 -30.28 -7.48 15.29
CA SER A 16 -30.82 -8.63 14.55
C SER A 16 -29.91 -9.14 13.42
N SER A 17 -28.97 -8.32 12.94
CA SER A 17 -28.04 -8.69 11.85
C SER A 17 -26.75 -9.36 12.33
N GLY A 18 -26.53 -9.50 13.64
CA GLY A 18 -25.27 -9.96 14.19
C GLY A 18 -24.15 -8.91 14.13
N PHE A 19 -24.46 -7.66 13.77
CA PHE A 19 -23.50 -6.56 13.69
C PHE A 19 -22.91 -6.20 15.06
N MET A 20 -23.75 -6.07 16.09
CA MET A 20 -23.27 -5.84 17.47
C MET A 20 -22.46 -7.03 17.98
N ARG A 21 -22.84 -8.24 17.60
CA ARG A 21 -22.10 -9.47 17.92
C ARG A 21 -20.75 -9.53 17.19
N PHE A 22 -20.67 -9.09 15.94
CA PHE A 22 -19.42 -8.97 15.20
C PHE A 22 -18.47 -7.93 15.82
N LEU A 23 -18.98 -6.74 16.14
CA LEU A 23 -18.19 -5.69 16.79
C LEU A 23 -17.70 -6.14 18.19
N ALA A 24 -18.55 -6.84 18.94
CA ALA A 24 -18.20 -7.45 20.21
C ALA A 24 -17.16 -8.59 20.06
N ASP A 25 -17.40 -9.56 19.16
CA ASP A 25 -16.54 -10.72 18.91
C ASP A 25 -15.16 -10.34 18.33
N HIS A 26 -15.07 -9.20 17.64
CA HIS A 26 -13.83 -8.69 17.05
C HIS A 26 -13.30 -7.46 17.79
N GLN A 27 -13.90 -7.12 18.94
CA GLN A 27 -13.55 -6.02 19.84
C GLN A 27 -13.24 -4.69 19.12
N VAL A 28 -14.09 -4.32 18.16
CA VAL A 28 -14.03 -3.04 17.45
C VAL A 28 -14.81 -2.02 18.28
N ASP A 29 -14.12 -1.05 18.88
CA ASP A 29 -14.78 0.04 19.59
C ASP A 29 -15.51 0.92 18.56
N LEU A 30 -16.83 1.00 18.67
CA LEU A 30 -17.66 1.83 17.80
C LEU A 30 -17.25 3.30 17.83
N THR A 31 -16.64 3.77 18.92
CA THR A 31 -16.09 5.13 19.02
C THR A 31 -14.87 5.34 18.13
N ASP A 32 -14.14 4.28 17.74
CA ASP A 32 -13.04 4.36 16.78
C ASP A 32 -13.54 4.56 15.33
N LEU A 33 -14.78 4.19 15.02
CA LEU A 33 -15.40 4.40 13.70
C LEU A 33 -16.02 5.79 13.56
N VAL A 34 -16.37 6.41 14.68
CA VAL A 34 -16.92 7.77 14.72
C VAL A 34 -15.76 8.74 14.73
N ASN A 35 -15.67 9.61 13.71
CA ASN A 35 -14.77 10.75 13.76
C ASN A 35 -15.13 11.58 15.01
N PRO A 36 -14.33 11.58 16.08
CA PRO A 36 -14.73 12.19 17.34
C PRO A 36 -14.97 13.67 17.08
N LEU A 37 -16.06 14.18 17.69
CA LEU A 37 -16.64 15.53 17.73
C LEU A 37 -15.64 16.69 17.96
N THR A 38 -14.50 16.66 17.30
CA THR A 38 -13.43 17.61 17.43
C THR A 38 -13.50 18.53 16.23
N LYS A 39 -13.44 19.82 16.52
CA LYS A 39 -13.34 20.92 15.56
C LYS A 39 -12.09 20.84 14.66
N LYS A 40 -11.41 19.68 14.57
CA LYS A 40 -10.25 19.44 13.72
C LYS A 40 -10.73 19.01 12.34
N THR A 41 -10.33 19.78 11.34
CA THR A 41 -10.55 19.43 9.94
C THR A 41 -9.79 18.16 9.61
N SER A 42 -10.48 17.15 9.05
CA SER A 42 -9.84 15.97 8.45
C SER A 42 -8.69 16.40 7.52
N LEU A 43 -7.61 15.64 7.54
CA LEU A 43 -6.41 15.94 6.77
C LEU A 43 -6.19 14.89 5.68
N ARG A 44 -5.66 15.35 4.54
CA ARG A 44 -5.10 14.50 3.50
C ARG A 44 -3.59 14.52 3.66
N PHE A 45 -2.98 13.35 3.60
CA PHE A 45 -1.53 13.25 3.68
C PHE A 45 -0.93 12.99 2.31
N PHE A 46 0.30 13.47 2.16
CA PHE A 46 1.08 13.25 0.96
C PHE A 46 2.55 13.21 1.33
N ARG A 47 3.35 12.58 0.48
CA ARG A 47 4.81 12.58 0.62
C ARG A 47 5.44 13.35 -0.53
N LYS A 48 6.49 14.11 -0.24
CA LYS A 48 7.34 14.69 -1.27
C LYS A 48 8.17 13.57 -1.93
N GLY A 49 8.12 13.47 -3.26
CA GLY A 49 9.01 12.57 -3.98
C GLY A 49 10.43 13.11 -4.04
N ALA A 50 11.41 12.23 -3.83
CA ALA A 50 12.82 12.54 -4.02
C ALA A 50 13.16 12.66 -5.52
N PHE A 51 12.35 12.00 -6.36
CA PHE A 51 12.71 11.61 -7.72
C PHE A 51 12.76 12.73 -8.78
N ASN A 52 12.31 13.95 -8.47
CA ASN A 52 12.31 15.07 -9.45
C ASN A 52 13.38 16.15 -9.21
N PHE A 53 14.32 15.96 -8.28
CA PHE A 53 15.35 16.98 -7.99
C PHE A 53 16.32 17.22 -9.16
N LEU A 54 16.43 16.29 -10.11
CA LEU A 54 17.29 16.46 -11.30
C LEU A 54 16.72 17.41 -12.36
N LEU A 55 15.43 17.76 -12.31
CA LEU A 55 14.86 18.74 -13.25
C LEU A 55 15.36 20.18 -12.96
N LEU A 56 15.93 20.44 -11.78
CA LEU A 56 16.45 21.76 -11.38
C LEU A 56 17.96 21.94 -11.55
N LYS A 57 18.73 20.89 -11.85
CA LYS A 57 20.16 21.08 -12.25
C LYS A 57 20.30 21.76 -13.61
N ARG A 58 19.21 21.89 -14.37
CA ARG A 58 19.16 22.56 -15.69
C ARG A 58 18.83 24.05 -15.65
N LEU A 59 18.51 24.63 -14.49
CA LEU A 59 18.35 26.08 -14.35
C LEU A 59 19.51 26.60 -13.50
N ASN A 60 20.60 26.92 -14.18
CA ASN A 60 21.64 27.85 -13.77
C ASN A 60 21.19 28.83 -12.69
N CYS A 61 21.89 28.88 -11.55
CA CYS A 61 22.59 30.08 -11.09
C CYS A 61 23.04 29.95 -9.63
N ASN A 62 24.28 30.40 -9.42
CA ASN A 62 24.98 30.69 -8.17
C ASN A 62 24.05 31.07 -7.00
N ALA A 63 24.18 30.36 -5.87
CA ALA A 63 24.14 30.97 -4.53
C ALA A 63 24.51 29.89 -3.50
N ASN A 64 25.47 30.25 -2.65
CA ASN A 64 25.92 29.50 -1.49
C ASN A 64 24.76 29.08 -0.57
N GLN A 65 24.93 27.91 0.06
CA GLN A 65 24.33 27.47 1.33
C GLN A 65 22.89 27.93 1.63
N GLU A 66 21.88 27.21 1.10
CA GLU A 66 20.51 27.06 1.66
C GLU A 66 19.62 26.34 0.63
N THR A 67 19.64 24.99 0.59
CA THR A 67 18.98 24.26 -0.53
C THR A 67 18.00 23.14 -0.15
N GLU A 68 17.87 22.71 1.11
CA GLU A 68 16.94 21.60 1.41
C GLU A 68 15.46 22.00 1.50
N LYS A 69 15.13 23.24 1.88
CA LYS A 69 13.73 23.67 2.12
C LYS A 69 12.99 24.25 0.90
N ARG A 70 13.68 24.55 -0.21
CA ARG A 70 13.07 25.26 -1.37
C ARG A 70 11.91 24.51 -2.03
N CYS A 71 11.98 23.19 -2.13
CA CYS A 71 10.90 22.42 -2.76
C CYS A 71 9.61 22.44 -1.91
N LEU A 72 9.70 22.52 -0.58
CA LEU A 72 8.50 22.66 0.26
C LEU A 72 7.87 24.05 0.12
N GLN A 73 8.71 25.07 -0.01
CA GLN A 73 8.26 26.43 -0.34
C GLN A 73 7.56 26.45 -1.70
N LEU A 74 8.06 25.70 -2.70
CA LEU A 74 7.40 25.52 -3.99
C LEU A 74 6.03 24.82 -3.84
N ILE A 75 5.93 23.79 -3.00
CA ILE A 75 4.66 23.11 -2.73
C ILE A 75 3.63 24.06 -2.12
N ALA A 76 4.02 24.84 -1.12
CA ALA A 76 3.14 25.82 -0.50
C ALA A 76 2.71 26.92 -1.48
N ALA A 77 3.65 27.49 -2.24
CA ALA A 77 3.38 28.58 -3.19
C ALA A 77 2.38 28.17 -4.29
N ASN A 78 2.57 26.99 -4.91
CA ASN A 78 1.65 26.52 -5.95
C ASN A 78 0.25 26.26 -5.40
N LEU A 79 0.14 25.74 -4.17
CA LEU A 79 -1.16 25.48 -3.57
C LEU A 79 -1.92 26.77 -3.24
N ILE A 80 -1.24 27.79 -2.70
CA ILE A 80 -1.85 29.10 -2.44
C ILE A 80 -2.45 29.67 -3.74
N ARG A 81 -1.68 29.64 -4.84
CA ARG A 81 -2.11 30.13 -6.16
C ARG A 81 -3.40 29.46 -6.63
N GLU A 82 -3.54 28.16 -6.45
CA GLU A 82 -4.74 27.40 -6.86
C GLU A 82 -5.99 27.78 -6.06
N ILE A 83 -5.84 28.06 -4.76
CA ILE A 83 -6.96 28.41 -3.88
C ILE A 83 -7.45 29.82 -4.17
N SER A 84 -6.52 30.79 -4.32
CA SER A 84 -6.84 32.17 -4.67
C SER A 84 -7.61 32.30 -5.99
N GLN A 85 -7.37 31.40 -6.96
CA GLN A 85 -8.09 31.39 -8.24
C GLN A 85 -9.52 30.84 -8.16
N ARG A 86 -9.91 30.14 -7.09
CA ARG A 86 -11.17 29.38 -7.05
C ARG A 86 -12.19 29.86 -6.02
N ASP A 87 -11.79 30.58 -4.98
CA ASP A 87 -12.72 31.18 -4.01
C ASP A 87 -12.11 32.39 -3.27
N PRO A 88 -12.56 33.64 -3.54
CA PRO A 88 -12.05 34.84 -2.86
C PRO A 88 -12.36 34.88 -1.37
N MET A 89 -13.32 34.07 -0.87
CA MET A 89 -13.70 34.03 0.55
C MET A 89 -12.94 32.96 1.36
N CYS A 90 -12.21 32.05 0.71
CA CYS A 90 -11.49 30.98 1.39
C CYS A 90 -10.11 31.45 1.88
N SER A 91 -10.09 32.31 2.90
CA SER A 91 -8.89 32.75 3.63
C SER A 91 -8.43 31.75 4.70
N LEU A 92 -8.66 30.45 4.49
CA LEU A 92 -8.17 29.42 5.41
C LEU A 92 -6.66 29.19 5.16
N ASN A 93 -5.89 29.12 6.24
CA ASN A 93 -4.44 28.92 6.23
C ASN A 93 -4.09 27.54 5.63
N THR A 94 -3.92 27.49 4.31
CA THR A 94 -3.90 26.28 3.46
C THR A 94 -2.51 25.76 3.13
N ASN A 95 -1.49 26.29 3.81
CA ASN A 95 -0.14 25.82 3.64
C ASN A 95 -0.01 24.33 4.02
N PRO A 96 0.67 23.52 3.20
CA PRO A 96 1.00 22.17 3.58
C PRO A 96 1.79 22.16 4.88
N ARG A 97 1.36 21.32 5.83
CA ARG A 97 2.01 21.21 7.13
C ARG A 97 2.83 19.96 7.19
N ALA A 98 4.13 20.10 7.47
CA ALA A 98 5.01 18.97 7.69
C ALA A 98 4.48 18.10 8.84
N VAL A 99 4.52 16.78 8.65
CA VAL A 99 4.20 15.82 9.70
C VAL A 99 5.47 15.60 10.52
N ALA A 100 5.53 16.18 11.72
CA ALA A 100 6.75 16.25 12.52
C ALA A 100 7.36 14.87 12.83
N TRP A 101 6.51 13.86 13.07
CA TRP A 101 6.91 12.50 13.43
C TRP A 101 7.20 11.59 12.22
N LEU A 102 6.89 12.03 10.99
CA LEU A 102 7.18 11.27 9.77
C LEU A 102 7.83 12.15 8.71
N PRO A 103 9.17 12.22 8.69
CA PRO A 103 9.91 13.07 7.77
C PRO A 103 9.54 12.82 6.30
N GLY A 104 9.43 13.91 5.53
CA GLY A 104 9.06 13.87 4.11
C GLY A 104 7.55 13.79 3.85
N PHE A 105 6.73 13.65 4.88
CA PHE A 105 5.28 13.69 4.78
C PHE A 105 4.70 15.05 5.19
N TYR A 106 3.59 15.38 4.57
CA TYR A 106 2.89 16.64 4.70
C TYR A 106 1.39 16.40 4.73
N SER A 107 0.66 17.34 5.33
CA SER A 107 -0.79 17.31 5.43
C SER A 107 -1.44 18.53 4.80
N LEU A 108 -2.63 18.33 4.21
CA LEU A 108 -3.52 19.34 3.67
C LEU A 108 -4.90 19.23 4.30
N PRO A 109 -5.66 20.33 4.42
CA PRO A 109 -7.08 20.26 4.74
C PRO A 109 -7.84 19.37 3.75
N ALA A 110 -8.81 18.59 4.24
CA ALA A 110 -9.62 17.69 3.39
C ALA A 110 -10.41 18.41 2.28
N SER A 111 -10.70 19.70 2.47
CA SER A 111 -11.34 20.58 1.48
C SER A 111 -10.52 20.75 0.20
N VAL A 112 -9.20 20.56 0.25
CA VAL A 112 -8.31 20.66 -0.91
C VAL A 112 -8.18 19.29 -1.59
N PRO A 113 -8.74 19.08 -2.80
CA PRO A 113 -8.62 17.80 -3.48
C PRO A 113 -7.23 17.64 -4.08
N LEU A 114 -6.44 16.68 -3.58
CA LEU A 114 -5.06 16.45 -4.04
C LEU A 114 -4.96 16.25 -5.57
N ALA A 115 -5.96 15.63 -6.20
CA ALA A 115 -6.01 15.43 -7.66
C ALA A 115 -6.00 16.75 -8.47
N ARG A 116 -6.32 17.88 -7.83
CA ARG A 116 -6.30 19.21 -8.47
C ARG A 116 -4.97 19.93 -8.33
N VAL A 117 -4.10 19.48 -7.42
CA VAL A 117 -2.79 20.07 -7.17
C VAL A 117 -1.84 19.77 -8.32
N ASP A 118 -1.29 20.79 -8.96
CA ASP A 118 -0.43 20.63 -10.15
C ASP A 118 0.81 19.79 -9.84
N LEU A 119 1.41 19.97 -8.68
CA LEU A 119 2.55 19.16 -8.21
C LEU A 119 2.18 17.68 -8.08
N TYR A 120 0.94 17.38 -7.73
CA TYR A 120 0.46 16.00 -7.75
C TYR A 120 0.27 15.53 -9.19
N LYS A 121 -0.31 16.34 -10.10
CA LYS A 121 -0.49 15.97 -11.51
C LYS A 121 0.85 15.70 -12.21
N GLU A 122 1.85 16.53 -11.93
CA GLU A 122 3.22 16.45 -12.44
C GLU A 122 4.05 15.33 -11.81
N GLY A 123 3.50 14.60 -10.83
CA GLY A 123 4.19 13.49 -10.19
C GLY A 123 5.29 13.90 -9.21
N GLN A 124 5.24 15.13 -8.67
CA GLN A 124 6.21 15.61 -7.67
C GLN A 124 5.87 15.20 -6.24
N VAL A 125 4.60 14.87 -5.97
CA VAL A 125 4.13 14.41 -4.65
C VAL A 125 3.25 13.17 -4.76
N TYR A 126 3.32 12.28 -3.77
CA TYR A 126 2.52 11.08 -3.65
C TYR A 126 1.31 11.32 -2.75
N GLY A 127 0.11 10.95 -3.21
CA GLY A 127 -1.06 10.89 -2.33
C GLY A 127 -1.10 9.55 -1.60
N ILE A 128 -1.01 9.58 -0.27
CA ILE A 128 -0.99 8.36 0.55
C ILE A 128 -1.52 8.67 1.94
N ASP A 129 -2.20 7.72 2.58
CA ASP A 129 -2.55 7.86 4.00
C ASP A 129 -1.28 7.81 4.86
N ILE A 130 -1.24 8.59 5.94
CA ILE A 130 -0.04 8.69 6.78
C ILE A 130 0.29 7.37 7.48
N SER A 131 -0.73 6.59 7.88
CA SER A 131 -0.53 5.27 8.47
C SER A 131 0.12 4.31 7.46
N SER A 132 -0.31 4.36 6.20
CA SER A 132 0.31 3.59 5.11
C SER A 132 1.74 4.03 4.83
N GLY A 133 2.02 5.33 4.96
CA GLY A 133 3.38 5.88 4.86
C GLY A 133 4.29 5.35 5.98
N TYR A 134 3.78 5.27 7.21
CA TYR A 134 4.51 4.74 8.36
C TYR A 134 4.83 3.25 8.21
N ALA A 135 3.89 2.44 7.70
CA ALA A 135 4.13 1.02 7.40
C ALA A 135 5.32 0.82 6.45
N VAL A 136 5.45 1.65 5.41
CA VAL A 136 6.60 1.59 4.49
C VAL A 136 7.88 2.10 5.17
N ALA A 137 7.79 3.15 6.00
CA ALA A 137 8.95 3.66 6.74
C ALA A 137 9.56 2.61 7.67
N LEU A 138 8.74 1.74 8.28
CA LEU A 138 9.16 0.67 9.17
C LEU A 138 9.97 -0.44 8.49
N LEU A 139 9.89 -0.58 7.16
CA LEU A 139 10.75 -1.51 6.40
C LEU A 139 12.21 -1.05 6.35
N ASN A 140 12.48 0.24 6.62
CA ASN A 140 13.82 0.85 6.60
C ASN A 140 14.61 0.55 5.31
N LEU A 141 13.95 0.75 4.17
CA LEU A 141 14.47 0.42 2.84
C LEU A 141 15.76 1.18 2.53
N GLN A 142 16.76 0.46 2.00
CA GLN A 142 18.04 1.01 1.58
C GLN A 142 18.21 0.92 0.05
N PRO A 143 18.81 1.94 -0.60
CA PRO A 143 19.15 1.83 -2.02
C PRO A 143 19.98 0.58 -2.32
N GLY A 144 19.56 -0.20 -3.32
CA GLY A 144 20.22 -1.44 -3.71
C GLY A 144 19.50 -2.71 -3.22
N GLU A 145 18.60 -2.60 -2.24
CA GLU A 145 17.77 -3.71 -1.77
C GLU A 145 16.73 -4.13 -2.81
N HIS A 146 16.34 -5.39 -2.71
CA HIS A 146 15.29 -6.01 -3.50
C HIS A 146 14.04 -6.23 -2.66
N VAL A 147 12.94 -5.62 -3.08
CA VAL A 147 11.75 -5.49 -2.22
C VAL A 147 10.51 -6.00 -2.92
N LEU A 148 9.62 -6.63 -2.15
CA LEU A 148 8.37 -7.20 -2.63
C LEU A 148 7.18 -6.55 -1.92
N ASP A 149 6.18 -6.15 -2.68
CA ASP A 149 4.84 -5.79 -2.20
C ASP A 149 3.86 -6.85 -2.73
N LEU A 150 3.42 -7.75 -1.85
CA LEU A 150 2.68 -8.97 -2.23
C LEU A 150 1.21 -8.70 -2.57
N CYS A 151 0.71 -7.51 -2.25
CA CYS A 151 -0.68 -7.05 -2.47
C CYS A 151 -0.67 -5.57 -2.87
N CYS A 152 0.02 -5.26 -3.98
CA CYS A 152 0.51 -3.92 -4.24
C CYS A 152 -0.52 -2.91 -4.74
N ALA A 153 -1.62 -3.33 -5.36
CA ALA A 153 -2.51 -2.39 -6.03
C ALA A 153 -3.38 -1.64 -5.00
N PRO A 154 -3.64 -0.33 -5.16
CA PRO A 154 -3.47 0.47 -6.36
C PRO A 154 -2.07 1.07 -6.56
N GLY A 155 -1.06 0.73 -5.74
CA GLY A 155 0.35 1.06 -5.99
C GLY A 155 0.94 2.20 -5.16
N ALA A 156 0.19 2.76 -4.21
CA ALA A 156 0.69 3.89 -3.41
C ALA A 156 1.88 3.50 -2.51
N LYS A 157 1.81 2.35 -1.83
CA LYS A 157 2.92 1.83 -1.00
C LYS A 157 4.08 1.37 -1.89
N LEU A 158 3.82 0.59 -2.94
CA LEU A 158 4.82 0.22 -3.94
C LEU A 158 5.62 1.41 -4.51
N THR A 159 4.94 2.49 -4.93
CA THR A 159 5.60 3.67 -5.49
C THR A 159 6.42 4.43 -4.44
N LEU A 160 5.96 4.43 -3.19
CA LEU A 160 6.71 4.96 -2.06
C LEU A 160 7.96 4.11 -1.77
N MET A 161 7.85 2.78 -1.80
CA MET A 161 9.00 1.88 -1.63
C MET A 161 10.04 2.14 -2.73
N ALA A 162 9.59 2.30 -3.97
CA ALA A 162 10.47 2.61 -5.10
C ALA A 162 11.20 3.96 -4.95
N ASP A 163 10.53 5.00 -4.44
CA ASP A 163 11.14 6.32 -4.13
C ASP A 163 12.27 6.18 -3.09
N HIS A 164 12.05 5.36 -2.05
CA HIS A 164 13.06 5.08 -1.03
C HIS A 164 14.28 4.33 -1.56
N LEU A 165 14.10 3.45 -2.53
CA LEU A 165 15.20 2.72 -3.18
C LEU A 165 16.03 3.60 -4.12
N GLN A 166 15.57 4.80 -4.47
CA GLN A 166 16.28 5.77 -5.32
C GLN A 166 16.73 5.18 -6.66
N LEU A 167 15.93 4.29 -7.26
CA LEU A 167 16.28 3.50 -8.45
C LEU A 167 17.51 2.58 -8.32
N HIS A 168 17.84 2.11 -7.12
CA HIS A 168 18.87 1.09 -6.91
C HIS A 168 18.21 -0.19 -6.40
N GLY A 169 18.63 -1.35 -6.90
CA GLY A 169 18.02 -2.63 -6.55
C GLY A 169 16.77 -2.93 -7.37
N SER A 170 15.72 -3.48 -6.74
CA SER A 170 14.46 -3.74 -7.42
C SER A 170 13.22 -3.64 -6.54
N VAL A 171 12.11 -3.29 -7.15
CA VAL A 171 10.77 -3.32 -6.55
C VAL A 171 9.87 -4.27 -7.34
N THR A 172 9.23 -5.20 -6.67
CA THR A 172 8.23 -6.12 -7.25
C THR A 172 6.88 -5.86 -6.60
N GLY A 173 5.85 -5.62 -7.41
CA GLY A 173 4.46 -5.62 -6.97
C GLY A 173 3.72 -6.84 -7.49
N VAL A 174 2.91 -7.47 -6.65
CA VAL A 174 2.00 -8.56 -7.01
C VAL A 174 0.58 -8.15 -6.65
N ASP A 175 -0.40 -8.42 -7.50
CA ASP A 175 -1.82 -8.23 -7.16
C ASP A 175 -2.73 -9.19 -7.94
N PHE A 176 -3.74 -9.73 -7.27
CA PHE A 176 -4.71 -10.66 -7.88
C PHE A 176 -5.81 -9.94 -8.68
N SER A 177 -5.86 -8.60 -8.71
CA SER A 177 -6.85 -7.85 -9.47
C SER A 177 -6.23 -7.14 -10.66
N LYS A 178 -6.49 -7.63 -11.87
CA LYS A 178 -6.02 -7.02 -13.13
C LYS A 178 -6.49 -5.57 -13.28
N SER A 179 -7.71 -5.28 -12.82
CA SER A 179 -8.27 -3.93 -12.83
C SER A 179 -7.51 -2.98 -11.90
N ARG A 180 -7.27 -3.39 -10.64
CA ARG A 180 -6.50 -2.58 -9.67
C ARG A 180 -5.04 -2.43 -10.11
N LEU A 181 -4.44 -3.48 -10.67
CA LEU A 181 -3.08 -3.44 -11.19
C LEU A 181 -2.94 -2.44 -12.36
N GLY A 182 -4.00 -2.23 -13.14
CA GLY A 182 -4.05 -1.14 -14.12
C GLY A 182 -3.83 0.25 -13.51
N ALA A 183 -4.41 0.52 -12.34
CA ALA A 183 -4.16 1.76 -11.60
C ALA A 183 -2.73 1.83 -11.04
N CYS A 184 -2.20 0.71 -10.55
CA CYS A 184 -0.79 0.60 -10.12
C CYS A 184 0.17 0.94 -11.26
N LYS A 185 -0.05 0.38 -12.45
CA LYS A 185 0.70 0.70 -13.67
C LYS A 185 0.66 2.19 -13.99
N GLN A 186 -0.51 2.84 -13.89
CA GLN A 186 -0.62 4.28 -14.11
C GLN A 186 0.19 5.09 -13.09
N LEU A 187 0.24 4.69 -11.82
CA LEU A 187 1.07 5.37 -10.82
C LEU A 187 2.56 5.17 -11.11
N VAL A 188 2.99 3.95 -11.41
CA VAL A 188 4.38 3.64 -11.80
C VAL A 188 4.80 4.49 -13.00
N GLN A 189 3.93 4.63 -14.00
CA GLN A 189 4.16 5.48 -15.17
C GLN A 189 4.22 6.96 -14.80
N LYS A 190 3.25 7.44 -14.03
CA LYS A 190 3.15 8.83 -13.58
C LYS A 190 4.40 9.29 -12.84
N TYR A 191 4.95 8.43 -11.98
CA TYR A 191 6.15 8.72 -11.19
C TYR A 191 7.45 8.26 -11.86
N LYS A 192 7.39 7.85 -13.14
CA LYS A 192 8.56 7.47 -13.96
C LYS A 192 9.48 6.42 -13.34
N LEU A 193 8.91 5.47 -12.60
CA LEU A 193 9.67 4.41 -11.91
C LEU A 193 10.18 3.31 -12.84
N PHE A 194 10.33 3.60 -14.13
CA PHE A 194 10.75 2.66 -15.18
C PHE A 194 11.90 3.23 -16.03
N GLU A 195 12.29 4.49 -15.82
CA GLU A 195 13.38 5.13 -16.56
C GLU A 195 14.69 4.95 -15.76
N SER A 196 15.64 4.18 -16.28
CA SER A 196 17.01 4.17 -15.74
C SER A 196 17.81 5.31 -16.38
N HIS A 197 18.45 6.14 -15.56
CA HIS A 197 19.27 7.26 -16.03
C HIS A 197 20.79 6.95 -16.08
N SER A 198 21.18 5.71 -15.77
CA SER A 198 22.58 5.27 -15.79
C SER A 198 22.69 3.87 -16.39
N GLU A 199 23.62 3.70 -17.34
CA GLU A 199 23.94 2.38 -17.91
C GLU A 199 24.61 1.45 -16.88
N VAL A 200 25.13 2.00 -15.78
CA VAL A 200 25.89 1.26 -14.76
C VAL A 200 24.98 0.57 -13.73
N LEU A 201 23.73 1.01 -13.57
CA LEU A 201 22.83 0.52 -12.51
C LEU A 201 21.54 -0.05 -13.10
N LYS A 202 21.30 -1.35 -12.88
CA LYS A 202 20.10 -2.08 -13.34
C LYS A 202 18.96 -1.92 -12.33
N TRP A 203 18.24 -0.79 -12.38
CA TRP A 203 16.95 -0.63 -11.69
C TRP A 203 15.89 -1.58 -12.29
N ARG A 204 15.03 -2.18 -11.46
CA ARG A 204 13.88 -2.96 -11.94
C ARG A 204 12.62 -2.63 -11.14
N CYS A 205 11.54 -2.29 -11.85
CA CYS A 205 10.18 -2.20 -11.29
C CYS A 205 9.29 -3.20 -12.03
N ARG A 206 8.79 -4.22 -11.33
CA ARG A 206 8.06 -5.36 -11.94
C ARG A 206 6.67 -5.48 -11.33
N LEU A 207 5.65 -5.78 -12.15
CA LEU A 207 4.26 -5.88 -11.72
C LEU A 207 3.64 -7.21 -12.18
N PHE A 208 3.31 -8.09 -11.24
CA PHE A 208 2.73 -9.39 -11.53
C PHE A 208 1.22 -9.40 -11.25
N TYR A 209 0.44 -9.84 -12.22
CA TYR A 209 -0.94 -10.26 -12.00
C TYR A 209 -0.94 -11.74 -11.64
N ALA A 210 -0.83 -12.01 -10.34
CA ALA A 210 -0.69 -13.36 -9.80
C ALA A 210 -1.36 -13.47 -8.43
N ASP A 211 -1.58 -14.70 -7.97
CA ASP A 211 -2.04 -14.98 -6.62
C ASP A 211 -0.88 -14.83 -5.64
N GLY A 212 -0.96 -13.84 -4.75
CA GLY A 212 0.05 -13.58 -3.73
C GLY A 212 0.27 -14.76 -2.76
N LYS A 213 -0.67 -15.69 -2.63
CA LYS A 213 -0.51 -16.89 -1.79
C LYS A 213 0.44 -17.93 -2.38
N THR A 214 0.66 -17.91 -3.69
CA THR A 214 1.44 -18.92 -4.43
C THR A 214 2.56 -18.32 -5.28
N PHE A 215 2.67 -16.99 -5.32
CA PHE A 215 3.74 -16.29 -6.02
C PHE A 215 5.12 -16.76 -5.54
N SER A 216 6.03 -17.04 -6.46
CA SER A 216 7.33 -17.68 -6.16
C SER A 216 8.50 -17.13 -6.97
N ILE A 217 8.36 -15.94 -7.56
CA ILE A 217 9.39 -15.35 -8.44
C ILE A 217 10.31 -14.41 -7.63
N GLY A 218 11.61 -14.69 -7.69
CA GLY A 218 12.66 -13.91 -7.00
C GLY A 218 12.96 -12.54 -7.62
N PRO A 219 13.83 -11.73 -6.97
CA PRO A 219 14.18 -10.38 -7.37
C PRO A 219 15.06 -10.28 -8.62
N LYS A 220 15.85 -11.33 -8.89
CA LYS A 220 16.92 -11.32 -9.88
C LYS A 220 16.69 -12.18 -11.13
N THR A 221 15.61 -12.97 -11.19
CA THR A 221 15.23 -13.79 -12.35
C THR A 221 15.42 -13.02 -13.66
N GLU A 222 16.28 -13.52 -14.54
CA GLU A 222 16.59 -12.89 -15.83
C GLU A 222 15.45 -13.11 -16.83
N THR A 223 14.98 -12.04 -17.48
CA THR A 223 14.05 -12.07 -18.61
C THR A 223 14.73 -11.48 -19.84
N MET A 224 14.42 -12.02 -21.02
CA MET A 224 15.05 -11.59 -22.28
C MET A 224 14.70 -10.14 -22.64
N ASN A 225 15.75 -9.33 -22.81
CA ASN A 225 15.75 -7.93 -23.18
C ASN A 225 15.06 -7.64 -24.54
N LEU A 226 13.98 -6.86 -24.53
CA LEU A 226 13.44 -6.16 -25.71
C LEU A 226 13.58 -4.64 -25.51
N LYS A 227 14.74 -4.10 -25.86
CA LYS A 227 15.01 -2.66 -26.05
C LYS A 227 14.52 -1.73 -24.93
N GLY A 228 15.18 -1.80 -23.78
CA GLY A 228 15.45 -0.61 -22.95
C GLY A 228 14.48 -0.26 -21.82
N VAL A 229 13.29 -0.85 -21.73
CA VAL A 229 12.39 -0.73 -20.57
C VAL A 229 11.53 -2.00 -20.49
N GLU A 230 11.56 -2.75 -19.38
CA GLU A 230 10.73 -3.95 -19.21
C GLU A 230 9.73 -3.77 -18.06
N ILE A 231 8.52 -3.30 -18.39
CA ILE A 231 7.36 -3.49 -17.50
C ILE A 231 6.88 -4.91 -17.76
N ILE A 232 7.34 -5.87 -16.95
CA ILE A 232 6.69 -7.17 -16.88
C ILE A 232 5.32 -6.92 -16.28
N LEU A 233 4.28 -6.99 -17.11
CA LEU A 233 2.87 -7.12 -16.72
C LEU A 233 2.58 -8.61 -16.90
N ASP A 234 3.04 -9.42 -15.95
CA ASP A 234 2.80 -10.86 -16.04
C ASP A 234 1.34 -11.10 -15.73
N SER A 235 0.49 -10.98 -16.75
CA SER A 235 -0.90 -11.38 -16.65
C SER A 235 -1.08 -12.70 -17.36
N GLN A 236 -0.99 -13.80 -16.61
CA GLN A 236 -1.51 -15.10 -17.01
C GLN A 236 -1.06 -15.62 -18.38
N GLU A 237 0.25 -15.58 -18.72
CA GLU A 237 0.74 -16.42 -19.83
C GLU A 237 1.24 -17.80 -19.36
N ILE A 238 1.48 -17.98 -18.05
CA ILE A 238 1.94 -19.26 -17.50
C ILE A 238 0.77 -20.25 -17.31
N GLU A 239 -0.38 -19.82 -16.79
CA GLU A 239 -1.53 -20.72 -16.57
C GLU A 239 -2.46 -20.89 -17.79
N SER A 240 -2.57 -19.89 -18.68
CA SER A 240 -3.38 -20.02 -19.90
C SER A 240 -2.78 -20.99 -20.93
N ARG A 241 -1.53 -21.40 -20.74
CA ARG A 241 -0.88 -22.50 -21.47
C ARG A 241 -1.05 -23.88 -20.81
N ALA A 242 -1.41 -23.95 -19.51
CA ALA A 242 -1.55 -25.21 -18.78
C ALA A 242 -2.94 -25.85 -18.91
N SER A 243 -4.00 -25.03 -19.05
CA SER A 243 -5.39 -25.51 -19.02
C SER A 243 -6.03 -25.80 -20.39
N LYS A 244 -5.34 -25.48 -21.51
CA LYS A 244 -5.74 -25.94 -22.86
C LYS A 244 -5.02 -27.21 -23.33
N ASP A 245 -4.35 -27.93 -22.41
CA ASP A 245 -3.60 -29.15 -22.74
C ASP A 245 -4.38 -30.46 -22.48
N ARG A 246 -5.72 -30.40 -22.43
CA ARG A 246 -6.59 -31.61 -22.47
C ARG A 246 -7.01 -32.06 -23.87
N LEU A 247 -6.50 -31.42 -24.93
CA LEU A 247 -6.52 -31.98 -26.28
C LEU A 247 -5.11 -31.88 -26.88
N ARG A 248 -4.25 -32.84 -26.51
CA ARG A 248 -2.88 -33.00 -27.03
C ARG A 248 -2.88 -33.00 -28.57
N LYS A 249 -2.54 -31.85 -29.18
CA LYS A 249 -1.89 -31.84 -30.50
C LYS A 249 -0.38 -31.94 -30.26
N ARG A 250 0.26 -32.95 -30.85
CA ARG A 250 1.73 -33.12 -30.83
C ARG A 250 2.39 -31.79 -31.22
N LYS A 251 2.96 -31.06 -30.26
CA LYS A 251 3.83 -29.91 -30.53
C LYS A 251 4.95 -30.36 -31.48
N ASN A 252 5.14 -29.62 -32.57
CA ASN A 252 6.22 -29.89 -33.53
C ASN A 252 7.60 -29.64 -32.89
N LYS A 253 8.63 -30.30 -33.43
CA LYS A 253 10.01 -30.31 -32.89
C LYS A 253 10.57 -28.90 -32.67
N SER A 254 10.19 -27.96 -33.53
CA SER A 254 10.55 -26.54 -33.46
C SER A 254 9.87 -25.78 -32.32
N ALA A 255 8.60 -26.08 -31.99
CA ALA A 255 7.96 -25.52 -30.80
C ALA A 255 8.61 -26.05 -29.52
N ARG A 256 8.92 -27.36 -29.45
CA ARG A 256 9.64 -27.94 -28.31
C ARG A 256 11.04 -27.38 -28.14
N ALA A 257 11.76 -27.17 -29.25
CA ALA A 257 13.09 -26.55 -29.21
C ALA A 257 13.04 -25.08 -28.78
N ARG A 258 12.01 -24.31 -29.20
CA ARG A 258 11.81 -22.94 -28.72
C ARG A 258 11.43 -22.91 -27.24
N GLU A 259 10.57 -23.82 -26.78
CA GLU A 259 10.12 -23.91 -25.40
C GLU A 259 11.25 -24.36 -24.47
N ALA A 260 12.03 -25.37 -24.88
CA ALA A 260 13.26 -25.76 -24.19
C ALA A 260 14.25 -24.61 -24.14
N LYS A 261 14.48 -23.90 -25.27
CA LYS A 261 15.35 -22.71 -25.31
C LYS A 261 14.81 -21.57 -24.42
N HIS A 262 13.50 -21.38 -24.31
CA HIS A 262 12.87 -20.38 -23.43
C HIS A 262 13.03 -20.75 -21.94
N GLN A 263 12.92 -22.05 -21.60
CA GLN A 263 13.19 -22.55 -20.25
C GLN A 263 14.68 -22.44 -19.87
N THR A 264 15.60 -22.61 -20.83
CA THR A 264 17.04 -22.40 -20.60
C THR A 264 17.42 -20.93 -20.46
N LEU A 265 16.54 -19.99 -20.84
CA LEU A 265 16.79 -18.54 -20.83
C LEU A 265 16.28 -17.82 -19.58
N LEU A 266 15.45 -18.46 -18.77
CA LEU A 266 15.05 -18.00 -17.45
C LEU A 266 16.00 -18.65 -16.45
N GLU A 267 17.15 -18.06 -16.18
CA GLU A 267 17.94 -18.47 -15.01
C GLU A 267 17.13 -18.12 -13.75
N TRP A 268 16.69 -19.17 -13.04
CA TRP A 268 16.09 -19.04 -11.72
C TRP A 268 17.21 -18.66 -10.75
N ASP A 269 17.45 -17.37 -10.60
CA ASP A 269 18.19 -16.89 -9.43
C ASP A 269 17.32 -17.17 -8.20
N SER A 270 17.82 -18.04 -7.31
CA SER A 270 17.21 -18.43 -6.04
C SER A 270 17.22 -17.32 -5.00
N ALA A 271 17.66 -16.11 -5.37
CA ALA A 271 17.62 -14.94 -4.52
C ALA A 271 16.21 -14.71 -3.93
N LEU A 272 16.17 -14.54 -2.61
CA LEU A 272 14.99 -14.10 -1.87
C LEU A 272 15.03 -12.57 -1.74
N TYR A 273 13.90 -11.97 -1.35
CA TYR A 273 13.80 -10.52 -1.17
C TYR A 273 14.44 -10.07 0.15
N ASP A 274 15.07 -8.90 0.15
CA ASP A 274 15.61 -8.24 1.34
C ASP A 274 14.48 -7.78 2.27
N LYS A 275 13.42 -7.23 1.68
CA LYS A 275 12.26 -6.67 2.37
C LYS A 275 10.96 -7.11 1.72
N VAL A 276 9.96 -7.45 2.55
CA VAL A 276 8.64 -7.86 2.06
C VAL A 276 7.54 -7.05 2.76
N LEU A 277 6.61 -6.51 1.99
CA LEU A 277 5.39 -5.89 2.47
C LEU A 277 4.20 -6.80 2.12
N VAL A 278 3.44 -7.17 3.14
CA VAL A 278 2.17 -7.87 3.02
C VAL A 278 1.07 -6.92 3.50
N ASP A 279 0.65 -5.99 2.62
CA ASP A 279 -0.52 -5.14 2.84
C ASP A 279 -1.79 -5.91 2.46
N ALA A 280 -2.22 -6.81 3.35
CA ALA A 280 -3.17 -7.85 3.00
C ALA A 280 -4.58 -7.32 2.68
N GLU A 281 -5.24 -7.98 1.74
CA GLU A 281 -6.68 -7.79 1.53
C GLU A 281 -7.43 -8.07 2.83
N CYS A 282 -8.37 -7.19 3.17
CA CYS A 282 -9.10 -7.21 4.42
C CYS A 282 -10.52 -6.68 4.22
N THR A 283 -11.28 -6.57 5.31
CA THR A 283 -12.65 -6.03 5.29
C THR A 283 -12.75 -4.52 5.04
N HIS A 284 -11.64 -3.77 5.11
CA HIS A 284 -11.58 -2.31 4.91
C HIS A 284 -12.42 -1.46 5.89
N ASP A 285 -12.80 -2.03 7.03
CA ASP A 285 -13.57 -1.41 8.12
C ASP A 285 -12.79 -0.31 8.87
N GLY A 286 -11.46 -0.24 8.75
CA GLY A 286 -10.65 0.88 9.21
C GLY A 286 -10.42 1.97 8.16
N SER A 287 -10.77 1.73 6.90
CA SER A 287 -10.51 2.69 5.81
C SER A 287 -11.56 3.80 5.78
N ILE A 288 -11.23 4.98 6.33
CA ILE A 288 -12.13 6.15 6.33
C ILE A 288 -12.68 6.44 4.93
N ARG A 289 -11.81 6.38 3.90
CA ARG A 289 -12.21 6.65 2.52
C ARG A 289 -13.18 5.60 1.99
N HIS A 290 -13.04 4.34 2.39
CA HIS A 290 -13.98 3.29 2.01
C HIS A 290 -15.33 3.53 2.70
N LEU A 291 -15.33 3.74 4.01
CA LEU A 291 -16.54 4.00 4.80
C LEU A 291 -17.30 5.22 4.31
N GLN A 292 -16.61 6.31 3.94
CA GLN A 292 -17.23 7.51 3.36
C GLN A 292 -17.97 7.26 2.04
N ARG A 293 -17.64 6.19 1.29
CA ARG A 293 -18.36 5.81 0.06
C ARG A 293 -19.67 5.07 0.36
N LEU A 294 -19.80 4.50 1.56
CA LEU A 294 -21.00 3.84 2.05
C LEU A 294 -22.00 4.89 2.58
N ASN A 295 -22.24 5.90 1.76
CA ASN A 295 -22.99 7.11 2.11
C ASN A 295 -24.53 6.94 2.06
N THR A 296 -25.02 5.73 1.86
CA THR A 296 -26.46 5.42 1.87
C THR A 296 -26.69 4.09 2.59
N ALA A 297 -27.85 3.95 3.24
CA ALA A 297 -28.21 2.68 3.90
C ALA A 297 -28.14 1.48 2.95
N SER A 298 -28.53 1.65 1.69
CA SER A 298 -28.48 0.56 0.70
C SER A 298 -27.04 0.10 0.44
N LYS A 299 -26.10 1.04 0.24
CA LYS A 299 -24.68 0.70 0.04
C LYS A 299 -24.08 0.07 1.29
N TRP A 300 -24.40 0.59 2.46
CA TRP A 300 -23.95 0.04 3.74
C TRP A 300 -24.47 -1.39 3.93
N LYS A 301 -25.77 -1.63 3.73
CA LYS A 301 -26.38 -2.97 3.79
C LYS A 301 -25.75 -3.94 2.80
N GLY A 302 -25.48 -3.48 1.57
CA GLY A 302 -24.76 -4.26 0.57
C GLY A 302 -23.37 -4.65 1.06
N TYR A 303 -22.59 -3.69 1.58
CA TYR A 303 -21.27 -3.96 2.14
C TYR A 303 -21.30 -4.99 3.27
N VAL A 304 -22.21 -4.84 4.25
CA VAL A 304 -22.33 -5.80 5.36
C VAL A 304 -22.65 -7.20 4.85
N ARG A 305 -23.65 -7.32 3.96
CA ARG A 305 -24.05 -8.59 3.36
C ARG A 305 -22.91 -9.25 2.60
N ASP A 306 -22.19 -8.47 1.79
CA ASP A 306 -21.22 -8.99 0.83
C ASP A 306 -19.82 -9.19 1.44
N HIS A 307 -19.45 -8.44 2.48
CA HIS A 307 -18.09 -8.41 3.03
C HIS A 307 -17.95 -8.77 4.51
N LEU A 308 -19.03 -8.67 5.30
CA LEU A 308 -18.98 -8.93 6.76
C LEU A 308 -19.80 -10.17 7.18
N ASN A 309 -20.12 -11.06 6.24
CA ASN A 309 -20.75 -12.34 6.55
C ASN A 309 -19.69 -13.41 6.93
N SER A 310 -20.09 -14.43 7.69
CA SER A 310 -19.16 -15.43 8.24
C SER A 310 -18.31 -16.15 7.19
N CYS A 311 -18.91 -16.53 6.05
CA CYS A 311 -18.21 -17.22 4.97
C CYS A 311 -17.10 -16.34 4.38
N GLU A 312 -17.39 -15.06 4.16
CA GLU A 312 -16.43 -14.11 3.63
C GLU A 312 -15.32 -13.77 4.64
N ILE A 313 -15.66 -13.66 5.93
CA ILE A 313 -14.66 -13.48 6.99
C ILE A 313 -13.72 -14.70 7.05
N GLU A 314 -14.23 -15.92 7.05
CA GLU A 314 -13.41 -17.14 7.02
C GLU A 314 -12.50 -17.18 5.79
N ARG A 315 -13.04 -16.83 4.62
CA ARG A 315 -12.26 -16.73 3.37
C ARG A 315 -11.12 -15.71 3.48
N ILE A 316 -11.38 -14.53 4.06
CA ILE A 316 -10.37 -13.47 4.24
C ILE A 316 -9.30 -13.91 5.24
N LEU A 317 -9.68 -14.53 6.35
CA LEU A 317 -8.73 -15.02 7.36
C LEU A 317 -7.79 -16.08 6.77
N GLU A 318 -8.33 -17.04 6.00
CA GLU A 318 -7.52 -18.04 5.29
C GLU A 318 -6.61 -17.40 4.24
N LEU A 319 -7.11 -16.40 3.50
CA LEU A 319 -6.30 -15.63 2.54
C LEU A 319 -5.13 -14.94 3.25
N GLN A 320 -5.38 -14.21 4.33
CA GLN A 320 -4.37 -13.48 5.10
C GLN A 320 -3.33 -14.42 5.72
N SER A 321 -3.79 -15.55 6.28
CA SER A 321 -2.98 -16.64 6.83
C SER A 321 -2.01 -17.21 5.78
N ARG A 322 -2.45 -17.37 4.53
CA ARG A 322 -1.60 -17.83 3.43
C ARG A 322 -0.67 -16.74 2.89
N LEU A 323 -1.12 -15.48 2.84
CA LEU A 323 -0.31 -14.36 2.37
C LEU A 323 0.87 -14.07 3.29
N ILE A 324 0.66 -14.05 4.61
CA ILE A 324 1.76 -13.80 5.58
C ILE A 324 2.85 -14.87 5.49
N ARG A 325 2.45 -16.15 5.37
CA ARG A 325 3.38 -17.28 5.18
C ARG A 325 4.14 -17.18 3.87
N ASN A 326 3.47 -16.89 2.76
CA ASN A 326 4.16 -16.77 1.47
C ASN A 326 5.11 -15.56 1.43
N GLY A 327 4.69 -14.42 2.00
CA GLY A 327 5.56 -13.26 2.15
C GLY A 327 6.85 -13.59 2.92
N PHE A 328 6.74 -14.35 4.01
CA PHE A 328 7.88 -14.79 4.80
C PHE A 328 8.76 -15.83 4.08
N ASN A 329 8.16 -16.72 3.29
CA ASN A 329 8.90 -17.69 2.46
C ASN A 329 9.79 -16.99 1.42
N LEU A 330 9.29 -15.87 0.86
CA LEU A 330 9.99 -15.05 -0.12
C LEU A 330 11.01 -14.09 0.51
N LEU A 331 11.02 -13.98 1.84
CA LEU A 331 11.97 -13.16 2.58
C LEU A 331 13.28 -13.93 2.80
N ARG A 332 14.42 -13.26 2.58
CA ARG A 332 15.73 -13.87 2.86
C ARG A 332 16.02 -13.97 4.37
N PRO A 333 16.89 -14.89 4.81
CA PRO A 333 17.45 -14.85 6.16
C PRO A 333 18.05 -13.48 6.49
N GLY A 334 17.76 -12.97 7.69
CA GLY A 334 18.10 -11.61 8.13
C GLY A 334 17.26 -10.48 7.50
N GLY A 335 16.29 -10.82 6.65
CA GLY A 335 15.37 -9.85 6.04
C GLY A 335 14.28 -9.37 7.01
N THR A 336 13.57 -8.32 6.60
CA THR A 336 12.42 -7.77 7.35
C THR A 336 11.14 -7.83 6.52
N MET A 337 10.06 -8.31 7.13
CA MET A 337 8.71 -8.24 6.59
C MET A 337 7.85 -7.29 7.42
N VAL A 338 6.99 -6.52 6.76
CA VAL A 338 5.88 -5.81 7.41
C VAL A 338 4.57 -6.43 6.95
N TYR A 339 3.75 -6.86 7.90
CA TYR A 339 2.37 -7.24 7.68
C TYR A 339 1.47 -6.09 8.10
N SER A 340 0.51 -5.70 7.26
CA SER A 340 -0.46 -4.66 7.60
C SER A 340 -1.84 -4.93 7.02
N THR A 341 -2.88 -4.47 7.72
CA THR A 341 -4.25 -4.44 7.19
C THR A 341 -4.94 -3.13 7.58
N CYS A 342 -5.85 -2.65 6.75
CA CYS A 342 -6.73 -1.53 7.11
C CYS A 342 -8.03 -1.98 7.79
N SER A 343 -8.00 -3.12 8.51
CA SER A 343 -9.09 -3.62 9.34
C SER A 343 -8.85 -3.29 10.80
N LEU A 344 -9.94 -3.02 11.55
CA LEU A 344 -9.89 -2.87 12.99
C LEU A 344 -10.01 -4.23 13.71
N SER A 345 -10.41 -5.28 13.01
CA SER A 345 -10.61 -6.63 13.54
C SER A 345 -9.33 -7.25 14.10
N VAL A 346 -9.41 -7.82 15.30
CA VAL A 346 -8.30 -8.57 15.94
C VAL A 346 -8.00 -9.86 15.19
N LYS A 347 -9.06 -10.53 14.72
CA LYS A 347 -8.93 -11.81 14.03
C LYS A 347 -8.10 -11.69 12.76
N GLN A 348 -8.25 -10.58 12.04
CA GLN A 348 -7.47 -10.28 10.83
C GLN A 348 -6.06 -9.74 11.13
N ASN A 349 -5.75 -9.42 12.39
CA ASN A 349 -4.55 -8.71 12.78
C ASN A 349 -3.71 -9.56 13.74
N GLU A 350 -3.89 -9.36 15.06
CA GLU A 350 -3.10 -10.03 16.09
C GLU A 350 -3.22 -11.55 16.03
N GLU A 351 -4.40 -12.10 15.73
CA GLU A 351 -4.57 -13.56 15.67
C GLU A 351 -3.84 -14.17 14.46
N ILE A 352 -3.88 -13.52 13.29
CA ILE A 352 -3.09 -13.94 12.12
C ILE A 352 -1.59 -13.94 12.44
N VAL A 353 -1.10 -12.84 13.01
CA VAL A 353 0.32 -12.69 13.34
C VAL A 353 0.74 -13.66 14.44
N SER A 354 -0.06 -13.82 15.50
CA SER A 354 0.22 -14.73 16.60
C SER A 354 0.24 -16.19 16.13
N ALA A 355 -0.74 -16.62 15.33
CA ALA A 355 -0.77 -17.98 14.79
C ALA A 355 0.45 -18.23 13.87
N PHE A 356 0.79 -17.25 13.02
CA PHE A 356 1.97 -17.35 12.16
C PHE A 356 3.27 -17.48 12.96
N LEU A 357 3.48 -16.66 14.00
CA LEU A 357 4.68 -16.71 14.84
C LEU A 357 4.79 -17.99 15.67
N GLN A 358 3.66 -18.61 16.03
CA GLN A 358 3.64 -19.90 16.71
C GLN A 358 4.07 -21.04 15.78
N ASP A 359 3.66 -20.98 14.51
CA ASP A 359 3.93 -22.02 13.51
C ASP A 359 5.31 -21.91 12.84
N GLU A 360 5.91 -20.72 12.83
CA GLU A 360 7.16 -20.43 12.10
C GLU A 360 8.31 -20.08 13.04
N PRO A 361 9.17 -21.05 13.42
CA PRO A 361 10.23 -20.84 14.41
C PRO A 361 11.34 -19.89 13.94
N LEU A 362 11.47 -19.64 12.64
CA LEU A 362 12.44 -18.67 12.11
C LEU A 362 11.89 -17.24 12.12
N ALA A 363 10.59 -17.05 12.37
CA ALA A 363 9.97 -15.75 12.43
C ALA A 363 10.02 -15.20 13.86
N THR A 364 10.46 -13.95 13.97
CA THR A 364 10.47 -13.22 15.24
C THR A 364 9.75 -11.90 15.05
N LEU A 365 8.90 -11.53 16.00
CA LEU A 365 8.32 -10.19 16.03
C LEU A 365 9.44 -9.21 16.39
N ASP A 366 9.61 -8.17 15.57
CA ASP A 366 10.54 -7.07 15.82
C ASP A 366 9.73 -5.88 16.37
N PRO A 367 9.73 -5.66 17.70
CA PRO A 367 8.80 -4.74 18.34
C PRO A 367 8.88 -3.32 17.79
N ILE A 368 7.72 -2.78 17.41
CA ILE A 368 7.59 -1.39 17.01
C ILE A 368 7.39 -0.56 18.27
N VAL A 369 8.42 0.19 18.66
CA VAL A 369 8.32 1.13 19.79
C VAL A 369 7.53 2.35 19.33
N ALA A 370 6.28 2.45 19.78
CA ALA A 370 5.44 3.63 19.55
C ALA A 370 6.01 4.82 20.35
N ASP A 371 6.76 5.70 19.68
CA ASP A 371 7.11 7.00 20.23
C ASP A 371 5.80 7.78 20.51
N LYS A 372 5.73 8.49 21.64
CA LYS A 372 4.59 9.35 22.01
C LYS A 372 4.26 10.40 20.94
N ALA A 373 5.22 10.75 20.08
CA ALA A 373 5.01 11.65 18.96
C ALA A 373 4.23 11.02 17.79
N VAL A 374 4.23 9.69 17.66
CA VAL A 374 3.51 8.96 16.62
C VAL A 374 2.07 8.75 17.10
N PRO A 375 1.05 9.16 16.33
CA PRO A 375 -0.34 9.03 16.71
C PRO A 375 -0.82 7.60 16.41
N CYS A 376 -0.25 6.61 17.11
CA CYS A 376 -0.66 5.21 17.09
C CYS A 376 -0.85 4.71 18.53
N GLN A 377 -1.45 3.54 18.66
CA GLN A 377 -1.61 2.81 19.91
C GLN A 377 -0.92 1.45 19.78
N GLU A 378 -0.50 0.86 20.89
CA GLU A 378 -0.03 -0.52 20.89
C GLU A 378 -1.19 -1.47 20.56
N GLY A 379 -0.94 -2.48 19.74
CA GLY A 379 -1.91 -3.54 19.45
C GLY A 379 -2.08 -4.50 20.63
N ARG A 380 -3.00 -5.46 20.51
CA ARG A 380 -3.19 -6.46 21.58
C ARG A 380 -2.07 -7.48 21.68
N LEU A 381 -1.31 -7.64 20.60
CA LEU A 381 -0.07 -8.38 20.56
C LEU A 381 1.06 -7.37 20.84
N PRO A 382 1.75 -7.47 21.99
CA PRO A 382 2.79 -6.51 22.35
C PRO A 382 3.85 -6.36 21.26
N GLY A 383 4.30 -5.13 21.01
CA GLY A 383 5.22 -4.82 19.91
C GLY A 383 4.59 -4.64 18.53
N THR A 384 3.27 -4.77 18.41
CA THR A 384 2.50 -4.35 17.21
C THR A 384 1.85 -2.99 17.44
N VAL A 385 1.46 -2.30 16.36
CA VAL A 385 0.83 -0.98 16.46
C VAL A 385 -0.45 -0.87 15.65
N ARG A 386 -1.35 0.02 16.11
CA ARG A 386 -2.63 0.35 15.49
C ARG A 386 -2.76 1.85 15.33
N PHE A 387 -3.14 2.25 14.13
CA PHE A 387 -3.74 3.55 13.86
C PHE A 387 -5.25 3.39 13.89
N THR A 388 -5.95 4.41 14.37
CA THR A 388 -7.41 4.49 14.42
C THR A 388 -7.92 5.82 13.87
N PRO A 389 -9.16 5.87 13.35
CA PRO A 389 -9.75 7.12 12.84
C PRO A 389 -9.76 8.29 13.82
N SER A 390 -9.80 8.03 15.13
CA SER A 390 -9.72 9.06 16.17
C SER A 390 -8.41 9.87 16.13
N GLN A 391 -7.38 9.36 15.46
CA GLN A 391 -6.08 9.99 15.27
C GLN A 391 -5.98 10.83 13.98
N ASN A 392 -7.11 11.10 13.31
CA ASN A 392 -7.18 11.82 12.01
C ASN A 392 -6.46 11.11 10.85
N THR A 393 -6.42 9.78 10.85
CA THR A 393 -5.82 8.93 9.81
C THR A 393 -6.68 7.68 9.63
N SER A 394 -6.59 6.99 8.49
CA SER A 394 -7.28 5.71 8.35
C SER A 394 -6.74 4.69 9.35
N GLY A 395 -7.64 3.82 9.84
CA GLY A 395 -7.27 2.68 10.65
C GLY A 395 -6.30 1.76 9.91
N LEU A 396 -5.25 1.34 10.61
CA LEU A 396 -4.22 0.47 10.06
C LEU A 396 -3.53 -0.29 11.19
N PHE A 397 -3.52 -1.61 11.12
CA PHE A 397 -2.68 -2.46 11.95
C PHE A 397 -1.34 -2.71 11.26
N ILE A 398 -0.26 -2.77 12.03
CA ILE A 398 1.09 -3.04 11.52
C ILE A 398 1.84 -3.97 12.48
N ALA A 399 2.41 -5.04 11.94
CA ALA A 399 3.38 -5.90 12.60
C ALA A 399 4.67 -5.98 11.78
N ARG A 400 5.82 -5.83 12.43
CA ARG A 400 7.14 -5.98 11.81
C ARG A 400 7.76 -7.30 12.27
N ILE A 401 8.23 -8.09 11.32
CA ILE A 401 8.71 -9.45 11.53
C ILE A 401 10.09 -9.58 10.89
N CYS A 402 11.02 -10.20 11.61
CA CYS A 402 12.36 -10.50 11.12
C CYS A 402 12.54 -12.02 10.94
N LYS A 403 13.29 -12.41 9.91
CA LYS A 403 13.66 -13.80 9.66
C LYS A 403 15.05 -14.06 10.23
N ALA A 404 15.19 -15.08 11.05
CA ALA A 404 16.48 -15.49 11.59
C ALA A 404 17.50 -15.77 10.46
N THR A 405 18.78 -15.49 10.73
CA THR A 405 19.91 -15.64 9.80
C THR A 405 20.41 -17.07 9.69
#